data_AF-A0A2H0Z7D4-F1
#
_entry.id   AF-A0A2H0Z7D4-F1
#
_cell.length_a   1.000
_cell.length_b   1.000
_cell.length_c   1.000
_cell.angle_alpha   90.00
_cell.angle_beta   90.00
_cell.angle_gamma   90.00
#
_symmetry.space_group_name_H-M   'P 1'
#
loop_
_entity.id
_entity.type
_entity.pdbx_description
1 polymer ?
#
loop_
_entity_poly.entity_id
_entity_poly.type
_entity_poly.pdbx_seq_one_letter_code
_entity_poly.pdbx_strand_id
1 'polypeptide(L)'
;MELSKDQQNALDRLLEWHKDPAGKGFITLGGYAGTGKTTLIAVFKARLDELSPKLRLAFCSYTGRAAQNLKNRIKETGGLSHRHSVSTIHGLIYNPVENSRGVITGWEKKEALEKDLILVDEASMVDGEIWKDLLSYEIPVIAVGDHGQLPPINGKFNLMQAPEILLNQIHRQAEGNPIIKLSEFARETGAVP
;
A
#
# COMPACT_ATOMS: atom_id res chain seq x y z
N MET A 1 9.16 -16.61 8.41
CA MET A 1 9.00 -16.65 6.94
C MET A 1 10.27 -16.06 6.36
N GLU A 2 10.92 -16.75 5.43
CA GLU A 2 12.19 -16.30 4.83
C GLU A 2 11.88 -15.35 3.67
N LEU A 3 12.42 -14.13 3.72
CA LEU A 3 12.29 -13.17 2.62
C LEU A 3 13.30 -13.50 1.53
N SER A 4 12.93 -13.27 0.28
CA SER A 4 13.90 -13.27 -0.82
C SER A 4 14.87 -12.10 -0.70
N LYS A 5 15.97 -12.16 -1.46
CA LYS A 5 16.98 -11.10 -1.46
C LYS A 5 16.42 -9.74 -1.90
N ASP A 6 15.52 -9.71 -2.87
CA ASP A 6 14.90 -8.45 -3.32
C ASP A 6 13.91 -7.89 -2.29
N GLN A 7 13.11 -8.74 -1.65
CA GLN A 7 12.23 -8.36 -0.54
C GLN A 7 13.02 -7.86 0.68
N GLN A 8 14.14 -8.50 1.01
CA GLN A 8 15.02 -8.08 2.09
C GLN A 8 15.62 -6.70 1.80
N ASN A 9 16.16 -6.50 0.60
CA ASN A 9 16.68 -5.19 0.18
C ASN A 9 15.59 -4.10 0.22
N ALA A 10 14.37 -4.42 -0.21
CA ALA A 10 13.23 -3.51 -0.14
C ALA A 10 12.85 -3.18 1.31
N LEU A 11 12.84 -4.18 2.19
CA LEU A 11 12.59 -3.99 3.62
C LEU A 11 13.62 -3.04 4.23
N ASP A 12 14.91 -3.25 3.95
CA ASP A 12 15.99 -2.45 4.49
C ASP A 12 15.88 -0.99 4.03
N ARG A 13 15.60 -0.75 2.75
CA ARG A 13 15.35 0.60 2.22
C ARG A 13 14.14 1.30 2.85
N LEU A 14 13.05 0.57 3.11
CA LEU A 14 11.88 1.12 3.81
C LEU A 14 12.22 1.50 5.26
N LEU A 15 13.00 0.67 5.95
CA LEU A 15 13.44 0.93 7.32
C LEU A 15 14.42 2.11 7.39
N GLU A 16 15.32 2.24 6.42
CA GLU A 16 16.23 3.39 6.28
C GLU A 16 15.44 4.68 6.04
N TRP A 17 14.51 4.68 5.08
CA TRP A 17 13.66 5.83 4.81
C TRP A 17 12.85 6.25 6.04
N HIS A 18 12.26 5.30 6.77
CA HIS A 18 11.47 5.62 7.96
C HIS A 18 12.30 6.26 9.09
N LYS A 19 13.62 6.03 9.12
CA LYS A 19 14.53 6.61 10.11
C LYS A 19 14.98 8.03 9.76
N ASP A 20 14.72 8.51 8.55
CA ASP A 20 15.15 9.84 8.11
C ASP A 20 13.99 10.86 8.25
N PRO A 21 13.94 11.64 9.34
CA PRO A 21 12.90 12.64 9.56
C PRO A 21 13.02 13.87 8.63
N ALA A 22 14.17 14.07 7.98
CA ALA A 22 14.38 15.16 7.01
C ALA A 22 14.07 14.73 5.57
N GLY A 23 13.82 13.43 5.37
CA GLY A 23 13.55 12.83 4.07
C GLY A 23 12.21 13.25 3.49
N LYS A 24 12.02 12.85 2.23
CA LYS A 24 10.74 12.99 1.53
C LYS A 24 9.62 12.33 2.33
N GLY A 25 8.50 13.04 2.54
CA GLY A 25 7.35 12.58 3.33
C GLY A 25 6.62 11.34 2.78
N PHE A 26 7.06 10.76 1.66
CA PHE A 26 6.57 9.48 1.19
C PHE A 26 7.65 8.68 0.45
N ILE A 27 7.44 7.37 0.39
CA ILE A 27 8.21 6.45 -0.45
C ILE A 27 7.27 5.50 -1.20
N THR A 28 7.64 5.15 -2.43
CA THR A 28 6.86 4.27 -3.31
C THR A 28 7.53 2.91 -3.50
N LEU A 29 6.75 1.84 -3.37
CA LEU A 29 7.17 0.46 -3.63
C LEU A 29 6.26 -0.17 -4.68
N GLY A 30 6.85 -0.45 -5.84
CA GLY A 30 6.20 -1.12 -6.94
C GLY A 30 6.59 -2.59 -7.04
N GLY A 31 5.70 -3.40 -7.60
CA GLY A 31 6.03 -4.76 -7.99
C GLY A 31 4.83 -5.44 -8.62
N TYR A 32 5.05 -6.43 -9.46
CA TYR A 32 3.95 -7.10 -10.15
C TYR A 32 3.10 -7.97 -9.22
N ALA A 33 1.96 -8.43 -9.72
CA ALA A 33 1.16 -9.44 -9.04
C ALA A 33 2.02 -10.67 -8.67
N GLY A 34 1.97 -11.07 -7.39
CA GLY A 34 2.70 -12.23 -6.90
C GLY A 34 4.15 -11.98 -6.46
N THR A 35 4.64 -10.74 -6.47
CA THR A 35 5.99 -10.41 -5.94
C THR A 35 6.06 -10.27 -4.41
N GLY A 36 4.92 -10.44 -3.72
CA GLY A 36 4.87 -10.47 -2.25
C GLY A 36 4.75 -9.09 -1.58
N LYS A 37 4.34 -8.05 -2.31
CA LYS A 37 4.09 -6.68 -1.77
C LYS A 37 3.34 -6.65 -0.43
N THR A 38 2.15 -7.23 -0.37
CA THR A 38 1.33 -7.27 0.87
C THR A 38 2.01 -8.04 1.99
N THR A 39 2.78 -9.09 1.66
CA THR A 39 3.59 -9.83 2.64
C THR A 39 4.70 -8.95 3.19
N LEU A 40 5.38 -8.19 2.33
CA LEU A 40 6.43 -7.26 2.74
C LEU A 40 5.90 -6.17 3.67
N ILE A 41 4.69 -5.63 3.42
CA ILE A 41 4.02 -4.71 4.34
C ILE A 41 3.84 -5.33 5.74
N ALA A 42 3.38 -6.60 5.79
CA ALA A 42 3.17 -7.30 7.06
C ALA A 42 4.48 -7.57 7.82
N VAL A 43 5.56 -7.93 7.10
CA VAL A 43 6.87 -8.11 7.70
C VAL A 43 7.46 -6.78 8.17
N PHE A 44 7.35 -5.72 7.38
CA PHE A 44 7.77 -4.37 7.77
C PHE A 44 7.08 -3.91 9.05
N LYS A 45 5.76 -4.12 9.16
CA LYS A 45 5.00 -3.88 10.40
C LYS A 45 5.60 -4.63 11.58
N ALA A 46 5.88 -5.93 11.44
CA ALA A 46 6.44 -6.74 12.53
C ALA A 46 7.79 -6.19 13.01
N ARG A 47 8.64 -5.74 12.09
CA ARG A 47 9.93 -5.11 12.42
C ARG A 47 9.75 -3.76 13.10
N LEU A 48 8.77 -2.94 12.70
CA LEU A 48 8.48 -1.69 13.38
C LEU A 48 7.93 -1.90 14.79
N ASP A 49 7.11 -2.93 15.01
CA ASP A 49 6.64 -3.27 16.35
C ASP A 49 7.79 -3.66 17.28
N GLU A 50 8.80 -4.36 16.77
CA GLU A 50 10.01 -4.72 17.51
C GLU A 50 10.87 -3.47 17.82
N LEU A 51 11.10 -2.61 16.83
CA LEU A 51 12.01 -1.47 16.93
C LEU A 51 11.37 -0.25 17.63
N SER A 52 10.06 -0.10 17.53
CA SER A 52 9.34 1.11 17.93
C SER A 52 7.91 0.77 18.37
N PRO A 53 7.75 0.09 19.52
CA PRO A 53 6.49 -0.51 19.97
C PRO A 53 5.37 0.51 20.28
N LYS A 54 5.69 1.81 20.27
CA LYS A 54 4.73 2.90 20.49
C LYS A 54 4.09 3.42 19.20
N LEU A 55 4.66 3.13 18.02
CA LEU A 55 4.18 3.61 16.73
C LEU A 55 2.72 3.20 16.47
N ARG A 56 1.94 4.15 15.97
CA ARG A 56 0.55 3.98 15.53
C ARG A 56 0.51 3.97 14.01
N LEU A 57 0.33 2.79 13.45
CA LEU A 57 0.33 2.59 12.00
C LEU A 57 -1.10 2.59 11.45
N ALA A 58 -1.35 3.27 10.34
CA ALA A 58 -2.57 3.14 9.58
C ALA A 58 -2.30 2.38 8.28
N PHE A 59 -2.96 1.25 8.12
CA PHE A 59 -2.97 0.48 6.89
C PHE A 59 -4.26 0.79 6.14
N CYS A 60 -4.16 1.08 4.85
CA CYS A 60 -5.33 1.31 4.03
C CYS A 60 -5.15 0.78 2.62
N SER A 61 -6.27 0.57 1.93
CA SER A 61 -6.28 0.21 0.52
C SER A 61 -7.48 0.84 -0.19
N TYR A 62 -7.42 0.95 -1.52
CA TYR A 62 -8.48 1.56 -2.31
C TYR A 62 -9.82 0.83 -2.15
N THR A 63 -9.80 -0.51 -2.14
CA THR A 63 -11.02 -1.33 -2.03
C THR A 63 -11.15 -2.05 -0.69
N GLY A 64 -12.38 -2.31 -0.25
CA GLY A 64 -12.64 -3.05 1.00
C GLY A 64 -12.11 -4.49 0.97
N ARG A 65 -12.14 -5.15 -0.20
CA ARG A 65 -11.59 -6.50 -0.37
C ARG A 65 -10.07 -6.52 -0.19
N ALA A 66 -9.37 -5.56 -0.78
CA ALA A 66 -7.93 -5.43 -0.61
C ALA A 66 -7.56 -5.10 0.85
N ALA A 67 -8.29 -4.19 1.49
CA ALA A 67 -8.12 -3.90 2.92
C ALA A 67 -8.32 -5.15 3.81
N GLN A 68 -9.31 -6.00 3.49
CA GLN A 68 -9.54 -7.25 4.20
C GLN A 68 -8.40 -8.26 3.98
N ASN A 69 -7.89 -8.39 2.76
CA ASN A 69 -6.74 -9.24 2.45
C ASN A 69 -5.49 -8.78 3.22
N LEU A 70 -5.20 -7.48 3.21
CA LEU A 70 -4.12 -6.87 3.97
C LEU A 70 -4.25 -7.15 5.47
N LYS A 71 -5.46 -6.98 6.03
CA LYS A 71 -5.76 -7.31 7.43
C LYS A 71 -5.47 -8.77 7.76
N ASN A 72 -5.83 -9.70 6.88
CA ASN A 72 -5.57 -11.13 7.07
C ASN A 72 -4.06 -11.42 7.07
N ARG A 73 -3.30 -10.84 6.13
CA ARG A 73 -1.84 -10.98 6.03
C ARG A 73 -1.11 -10.45 7.27
N ILE A 74 -1.53 -9.28 7.78
CA ILE A 74 -0.96 -8.71 9.01
C ILE A 74 -1.22 -9.64 10.19
N LYS A 75 -2.44 -10.18 10.30
CA LYS A 75 -2.80 -11.13 11.36
C LYS A 75 -1.95 -12.41 11.31
N GLU A 76 -1.73 -12.97 10.13
CA GLU A 76 -0.90 -14.16 9.91
C GLU A 76 0.56 -13.96 10.33
N THR A 77 1.10 -12.76 10.19
CA THR A 77 2.54 -12.49 10.39
C THR A 77 2.89 -12.09 11.82
N GLY A 78 2.00 -11.40 12.54
CA GLY A 78 2.30 -10.91 13.89
C GLY A 78 1.12 -10.26 14.63
N GLY A 79 -0.11 -10.50 14.17
CA GLY A 79 -1.30 -9.91 14.76
C GLY A 79 -1.46 -8.40 14.49
N LEU A 80 -2.62 -7.87 14.86
CA LEU A 80 -2.94 -6.44 14.76
C LEU A 80 -3.21 -5.90 16.17
N SER A 81 -2.29 -5.09 16.68
CA SER A 81 -2.47 -4.36 17.95
C SER A 81 -3.55 -3.27 17.81
N HIS A 82 -4.22 -2.92 18.92
CA HIS A 82 -5.28 -1.91 18.97
C HIS A 82 -4.85 -0.52 18.51
N ARG A 83 -3.55 -0.22 18.56
CA ARG A 83 -2.97 1.06 18.10
C ARG A 83 -2.95 1.20 16.58
N HIS A 84 -2.96 0.07 15.86
CA HIS A 84 -2.97 0.07 14.40
C HIS A 84 -4.40 0.00 13.88
N SER A 85 -4.63 0.57 12.70
CA SER A 85 -5.91 0.50 12.01
C SER A 85 -5.74 -0.10 10.62
N VAL A 86 -6.73 -0.86 10.16
CA VAL A 86 -6.83 -1.33 8.76
C VAL A 86 -8.20 -0.94 8.21
N SER A 87 -8.25 -0.17 7.14
CA SER A 87 -9.50 0.30 6.53
C SER A 87 -9.37 0.51 5.02
N THR A 88 -10.43 0.98 4.36
CA THR A 88 -10.26 1.61 3.05
C THR A 88 -9.58 2.96 3.21
N ILE A 89 -8.98 3.50 2.14
CA ILE A 89 -8.43 4.88 2.14
C ILE A 89 -9.55 5.87 2.49
N HIS A 90 -10.72 5.72 1.86
CA HIS A 90 -11.88 6.57 2.14
C HIS A 90 -12.31 6.52 3.62
N GLY A 91 -12.37 5.33 4.22
CA GLY A 91 -12.71 5.19 5.65
C GLY A 91 -11.60 5.71 6.58
N LEU A 92 -10.36 5.76 6.11
CA LEU A 92 -9.25 6.34 6.86
C LEU A 92 -9.38 7.86 6.92
N ILE A 93 -9.60 8.53 5.80
CA ILE A 93 -9.42 10.00 5.67
C ILE A 93 -10.71 10.82 5.58
N TYR A 94 -11.87 10.20 5.34
CA TYR A 94 -13.15 10.92 5.24
C TYR A 94 -14.15 10.50 6.34
N ASN A 95 -14.98 11.45 6.75
CA ASN A 95 -16.19 11.25 7.55
C ASN A 95 -17.42 11.36 6.63
N PRO A 96 -18.43 10.48 6.77
CA PRO A 96 -19.69 10.67 6.08
C PRO A 96 -20.41 11.91 6.64
N VAL A 97 -20.97 12.72 5.75
CA VAL A 97 -21.87 13.81 6.10
C VAL A 97 -23.29 13.30 5.97
N GLU A 98 -24.06 13.36 7.06
CA GLU A 98 -25.44 12.91 7.09
C GLU A 98 -26.40 14.09 7.17
N ASN A 99 -27.54 13.99 6.48
CA ASN A 99 -28.63 14.94 6.64
C ASN A 99 -29.48 14.62 7.90
N SER A 100 -30.50 15.45 8.16
CA SER A 100 -31.41 15.29 9.31
C SER A 100 -32.21 13.97 9.34
N ARG A 101 -32.14 13.16 8.28
CA ARG A 101 -32.78 11.83 8.18
C ARG A 101 -31.76 10.68 8.28
N GLY A 102 -30.50 10.96 8.60
CA GLY A 102 -29.42 9.95 8.68
C GLY A 102 -28.98 9.42 7.32
N VAL A 103 -29.28 10.13 6.22
CA VAL A 103 -28.83 9.74 4.88
C VAL A 103 -27.51 10.42 4.58
N ILE A 104 -26.53 9.65 4.13
CA ILE A 104 -25.22 10.16 3.70
C ILE A 104 -25.41 11.03 2.45
N THR A 105 -25.13 12.32 2.57
CA THR A 105 -25.21 13.31 1.49
C THR A 105 -23.85 13.75 0.96
N GLY A 106 -22.76 13.37 1.62
CA GLY A 106 -21.41 13.72 1.19
C GLY A 106 -20.33 13.10 2.06
N TRP A 107 -19.09 13.53 1.79
CA TRP A 107 -17.89 13.12 2.52
C TRP A 107 -17.06 14.36 2.82
N GLU A 108 -16.60 14.46 4.07
CA GLU A 108 -15.73 15.53 4.51
C GLU A 108 -14.40 14.96 4.99
N LYS A 109 -13.30 15.63 4.63
CA LYS A 109 -11.97 15.22 5.07
C LYS A 109 -11.85 15.38 6.58
N LYS A 110 -11.28 14.37 7.24
CA LYS A 110 -10.96 14.45 8.68
C LYS A 110 -9.91 15.53 8.91
N GLU A 111 -10.05 16.29 9.99
CA GLU A 111 -9.10 17.38 10.32
C GLU A 111 -7.71 16.85 10.68
N ALA A 112 -7.64 15.71 11.39
CA ALA A 112 -6.38 15.09 11.79
C ALA A 112 -6.49 13.56 11.83
N LEU A 113 -5.34 12.89 11.77
CA LEU A 113 -5.20 11.46 11.99
C LEU A 113 -4.25 11.21 13.15
N GLU A 114 -4.69 10.44 14.15
CA GLU A 114 -3.86 10.04 15.28
C GLU A 114 -2.94 8.86 14.93
N LYS A 115 -2.09 9.07 13.93
CA LYS A 115 -1.21 8.05 13.34
C LYS A 115 0.16 8.64 13.06
N ASP A 116 1.17 7.77 13.08
CA ASP A 116 2.57 8.17 12.93
C ASP A 116 3.14 7.72 11.58
N LEU A 117 2.49 6.76 10.90
CA LEU A 117 2.85 6.28 9.57
C LEU A 117 1.62 5.70 8.86
N ILE A 118 1.47 6.02 7.57
CA ILE A 118 0.40 5.49 6.71
C ILE A 118 1.01 4.52 5.69
N LEU A 119 0.40 3.34 5.55
CA LEU A 119 0.75 2.35 4.54
C LEU A 119 -0.46 2.14 3.62
N VAL A 120 -0.27 2.42 2.34
CA VAL A 120 -1.30 2.30 1.30
C VAL A 120 -0.98 1.09 0.43
N ASP A 121 -1.85 0.08 0.43
CA ASP A 121 -1.79 -1.05 -0.52
C ASP A 121 -2.75 -0.80 -1.70
N GLU A 122 -2.44 -1.37 -2.86
CA GLU A 122 -3.13 -1.07 -4.14
C GLU A 122 -3.07 0.42 -4.52
N ALA A 123 -1.92 1.05 -4.31
CA ALA A 123 -1.68 2.46 -4.59
C ALA A 123 -1.78 2.83 -6.10
N SER A 124 -1.76 1.84 -6.99
CA SER A 124 -2.00 2.00 -8.43
C SER A 124 -3.41 2.55 -8.73
N MET A 125 -4.37 2.34 -7.84
CA MET A 125 -5.74 2.83 -7.98
C MET A 125 -5.97 4.23 -7.37
N VAL A 126 -4.95 4.83 -6.77
CA VAL A 126 -5.07 6.12 -6.07
C VAL A 126 -4.95 7.27 -7.06
N ASP A 127 -5.98 8.12 -7.10
CA ASP A 127 -5.99 9.34 -7.90
C ASP A 127 -5.24 10.50 -7.21
N GLY A 128 -5.10 11.61 -7.93
CA GLY A 128 -4.36 12.77 -7.45
C GLY A 128 -5.03 13.53 -6.30
N GLU A 129 -6.36 13.47 -6.17
CA GLU A 129 -7.10 14.15 -5.11
C GLU A 129 -6.93 13.42 -3.78
N ILE A 130 -7.16 12.10 -3.79
CA ILE A 130 -6.92 11.23 -2.63
C ILE A 130 -5.44 11.31 -2.21
N TRP A 131 -4.52 11.31 -3.17
CA TRP A 131 -3.10 11.43 -2.87
C TRP A 131 -2.75 12.77 -2.20
N LYS A 132 -3.28 13.88 -2.72
CA LYS A 132 -3.11 15.20 -2.11
C LYS A 132 -3.68 15.25 -0.70
N ASP A 133 -4.84 14.65 -0.47
CA ASP A 133 -5.46 14.59 0.85
C ASP A 133 -4.63 13.75 1.83
N LEU A 134 -4.10 12.60 1.41
CA LEU A 134 -3.19 11.79 2.23
C LEU A 134 -1.95 12.58 2.66
N LEU A 135 -1.31 13.29 1.72
CA LEU A 135 -0.12 14.09 2.03
C LEU A 135 -0.41 15.32 2.88
N SER A 136 -1.64 15.84 2.85
CA SER A 136 -2.03 17.01 3.65
C SER A 136 -2.00 16.80 5.17
N TYR A 137 -1.94 15.54 5.61
CA TYR A 137 -1.80 15.21 7.04
C TYR A 137 -0.37 15.35 7.56
N GLU A 138 0.62 15.56 6.68
CA GLU A 138 2.05 15.63 7.05
C GLU A 138 2.56 14.39 7.82
N ILE A 139 1.85 13.27 7.67
CA ILE A 139 2.25 11.96 8.19
C ILE A 139 3.00 11.23 7.08
N PRO A 140 4.15 10.60 7.38
CA PRO A 140 4.88 9.82 6.39
C PRO A 140 4.00 8.74 5.72
N VAL A 141 4.16 8.55 4.40
CA VAL A 141 3.36 7.58 3.62
C VAL A 141 4.22 6.57 2.88
N ILE A 142 3.94 5.28 3.06
CA ILE A 142 4.47 4.21 2.20
C ILE A 142 3.36 3.80 1.22
N ALA A 143 3.56 4.07 -0.06
CA ALA A 143 2.62 3.71 -1.11
C ALA A 143 3.09 2.45 -1.85
N VAL A 144 2.28 1.40 -1.82
CA VAL A 144 2.59 0.08 -2.36
C VAL A 144 1.58 -0.27 -3.45
N GLY A 145 2.05 -0.65 -4.63
CA GLY A 145 1.16 -0.93 -5.75
C GLY A 145 1.80 -1.72 -6.89
N ASP A 146 0.96 -2.09 -7.85
CA ASP A 146 1.42 -2.72 -9.09
C ASP A 146 1.61 -1.67 -10.19
N HIS A 147 2.86 -1.48 -10.62
CA HIS A 147 3.22 -0.52 -11.65
C HIS A 147 2.87 -0.99 -13.07
N GLY A 148 2.56 -2.28 -13.25
CA GLY A 148 2.07 -2.85 -14.51
C GLY A 148 0.55 -2.92 -14.60
N GLN A 149 -0.18 -2.51 -13.56
CA GLN A 149 -1.64 -2.46 -13.60
C GLN A 149 -2.12 -1.21 -14.34
N LEU A 150 -3.35 -1.28 -14.86
CA LEU A 150 -3.99 -0.10 -15.46
C LEU A 150 -4.05 1.03 -14.42
N PRO A 151 -3.73 2.28 -14.82
CA PRO A 151 -3.87 3.44 -13.96
C PRO A 151 -5.35 3.67 -13.58
N PRO A 152 -5.63 4.57 -12.62
CA PRO A 152 -6.99 4.91 -12.25
C PRO A 152 -7.79 5.34 -13.48
N ILE A 153 -9.08 4.99 -13.49
CA ILE A 153 -9.99 5.28 -14.62
C ILE A 153 -10.09 6.80 -14.89
N ASN A 154 -9.93 7.61 -13.84
CA ASN A 154 -10.01 9.06 -13.90
C ASN A 154 -8.64 9.70 -13.60
N GLY A 155 -8.13 10.48 -14.55
CA GLY A 155 -6.96 11.35 -14.35
C GLY A 155 -5.69 10.92 -15.09
N LYS A 156 -4.71 11.84 -15.16
CA LYS A 156 -3.36 11.60 -15.71
C LYS A 156 -2.34 11.20 -14.63
N PHE A 157 -2.75 11.19 -13.37
CA PHE A 157 -1.88 10.90 -12.24
C PHE A 157 -1.73 9.39 -12.07
N ASN A 158 -0.49 8.90 -12.06
CA ASN A 158 -0.16 7.52 -11.75
C ASN A 158 0.96 7.48 -10.72
N LEU A 159 0.58 7.27 -9.46
CA LEU A 159 1.51 7.19 -8.33
C LEU A 159 2.55 6.07 -8.50
N MET A 160 2.20 5.02 -9.23
CA MET A 160 3.04 3.83 -9.45
C MET A 160 3.76 3.86 -10.81
N GLN A 161 3.80 4.99 -11.52
CA GLN A 161 4.48 5.07 -12.83
C GLN A 161 5.99 4.85 -12.73
N ALA A 162 6.61 5.38 -11.67
CA ALA A 162 8.06 5.29 -11.44
C ALA A 162 8.34 5.08 -9.93
N PRO A 163 8.06 3.87 -9.40
CA PRO A 163 8.24 3.59 -7.98
C PRO A 163 9.72 3.60 -7.59
N GLU A 164 10.02 4.08 -6.39
CA GLU A 164 11.39 4.23 -5.87
C GLU A 164 12.03 2.89 -5.48
N ILE A 165 11.21 1.92 -5.07
CA ILE A 165 11.59 0.54 -4.78
C ILE A 165 10.83 -0.37 -5.73
N LEU A 166 11.52 -1.34 -6.34
CA LEU A 166 10.94 -2.33 -7.24
C LEU A 166 11.18 -3.74 -6.72
N LEU A 167 10.09 -4.51 -6.59
CA LEU A 167 10.13 -5.96 -6.40
C LEU A 167 9.96 -6.65 -7.75
N ASN A 168 10.99 -7.40 -8.15
CA ASN A 168 11.06 -8.01 -9.47
C ASN A 168 10.82 -9.52 -9.44
N GLN A 169 11.07 -10.18 -8.30
CA GLN A 169 10.95 -11.63 -8.21
C GLN A 169 9.50 -12.03 -7.93
N ILE A 170 8.93 -12.88 -8.77
CA ILE A 170 7.60 -13.45 -8.58
C ILE A 170 7.72 -14.69 -7.69
N HIS A 171 7.03 -14.70 -6.54
CA HIS A 171 7.09 -15.77 -5.53
C HIS A 171 5.89 -16.70 -5.53
N ARG A 172 4.97 -16.53 -6.49
CA ARG A 172 3.82 -17.42 -6.63
C ARG A 172 4.34 -18.83 -6.99
N GLN A 173 3.77 -19.87 -6.37
CA GLN A 173 4.08 -21.30 -6.62
C GLN A 173 3.73 -21.72 -8.06
N ALA A 174 4.50 -21.23 -9.01
CA ALA A 174 4.09 -21.16 -10.40
C ALA A 174 5.30 -21.13 -11.35
N GLU A 175 6.44 -21.72 -10.95
CA GLU A 175 7.42 -22.15 -11.95
C GLU A 175 6.68 -23.04 -12.97
N GLY A 176 6.51 -22.51 -14.19
CA GLY A 176 5.77 -23.18 -15.26
C GLY A 176 4.28 -22.81 -15.43
N ASN A 177 3.71 -21.88 -14.65
CA ASN A 177 2.31 -21.49 -14.88
C ASN A 177 2.19 -20.65 -16.17
N PRO A 178 1.39 -21.08 -17.16
CA PRO A 178 1.25 -20.40 -18.44
C PRO A 178 0.73 -18.96 -18.31
N ILE A 179 -0.01 -18.64 -17.24
CA ILE A 179 -0.53 -17.29 -17.01
C ILE A 179 0.61 -16.29 -16.74
N ILE A 180 1.68 -16.71 -16.06
CA ILE A 180 2.82 -15.84 -15.77
C ILE A 180 3.56 -15.53 -17.07
N LYS A 181 3.88 -16.56 -17.86
CA LYS A 181 4.52 -16.40 -19.18
C LYS A 181 3.69 -15.51 -20.11
N LEU A 182 2.38 -15.70 -20.13
CA LEU A 182 1.46 -14.89 -20.92
C LEU A 182 1.46 -13.41 -20.46
N SER A 183 1.46 -13.19 -19.14
CA SER A 183 1.53 -11.84 -18.57
C SER A 183 2.87 -11.16 -18.84
N GLU A 184 4.00 -11.89 -18.78
CA GLU A 184 5.32 -11.40 -19.17
C GLU A 184 5.35 -11.03 -20.65
N PHE A 185 4.89 -11.92 -21.53
CA PHE A 185 4.83 -11.68 -22.97
C PHE A 185 3.97 -10.46 -23.32
N ALA A 186 2.79 -10.33 -22.71
CA ALA A 186 1.92 -9.17 -22.92
C ALA A 186 2.56 -7.85 -22.47
N ARG A 187 3.39 -7.88 -21.42
CA ARG A 187 4.13 -6.70 -20.94
C ARG A 187 5.26 -6.30 -21.88
N GLU A 188 6.03 -7.27 -22.37
CA GLU A 188 7.19 -7.01 -23.23
C GLU A 188 6.80 -6.65 -24.66
N THR A 189 5.75 -7.29 -25.19
CA THR A 189 5.37 -7.19 -26.61
C THR A 189 4.15 -6.32 -26.85
N GLY A 190 3.34 -6.05 -25.82
CA GLY A 190 2.04 -5.39 -25.96
C GLY A 190 0.96 -6.26 -26.62
N ALA A 191 1.21 -7.56 -26.83
CA ALA A 191 0.28 -8.48 -27.49
C ALA A 191 -0.06 -9.70 -26.61
N VAL A 192 -1.25 -10.28 -26.82
CA VAL A 192 -1.64 -11.57 -26.23
C VAL A 192 -1.68 -12.60 -27.37
N PRO A 193 -0.83 -13.65 -27.34
CA PRO A 193 -0.73 -14.67 -28.38
C PRO A 193 -1.91 -15.64 -28.40
#